data_AF-A0A524F181-F1
#
_entry.id   AF-A0A524F181-F1
#
_cell.length_a   1.000
_cell.length_b   1.000
_cell.length_c   1.000
_cell.angle_alpha   90.00
_cell.angle_beta   90.00
_cell.angle_gamma   90.00
#
_symmetry.space_group_name_H-M   'P 1'
#
loop_
_entity.id
_entity.type
_entity.pdbx_description
1 polymer ?
#
loop_
_entity_poly.entity_id
_entity_poly.type
_entity_poly.pdbx_seq_one_letter_code
_entity_poly.pdbx_strand_id
1 'polypeptide(L)'
;MVHEENTRVSIKLERDMIFNLQNSYKNLDSLLIDESLDEQKEKVGPDAASLLGLAVISCLSASLLFCLNKRNLTLDDLEAKADISFKEPKKGYMRIASIEVKMIPKT
;
A
#
# COMPACT_ATOMS: atom_id res chain seq x y z
N MET A 1 13.97 1.27 -8.30
CA MET A 1 13.07 0.66 -9.31
C MET A 1 12.18 1.78 -9.82
N VAL A 2 12.54 2.39 -10.94
CA VAL A 2 11.76 3.47 -11.56
C VAL A 2 11.18 2.83 -12.82
N HIS A 3 9.88 2.67 -12.88
CA HIS A 3 9.23 2.27 -14.12
C HIS A 3 9.41 3.43 -15.10
N GLU A 4 10.21 3.24 -16.16
CA GLU A 4 10.41 4.24 -17.22
C GLU A 4 9.19 4.35 -18.16
N GLU A 5 8.21 3.45 -18.01
CA GLU A 5 7.00 3.38 -18.81
C GLU A 5 5.73 3.53 -17.97
N ASN A 6 4.70 4.14 -18.57
CA ASN A 6 3.37 4.26 -17.98
C ASN A 6 2.83 2.86 -17.63
N THR A 7 2.61 2.61 -16.34
CA THR A 7 2.04 1.35 -15.88
C THR A 7 0.53 1.49 -15.78
N ARG A 8 -0.19 0.61 -16.49
CA ARG A 8 -1.65 0.52 -16.38
C ARG A 8 -2.01 -0.53 -15.32
N VAL A 9 -2.80 -0.13 -14.34
CA VAL A 9 -3.38 -1.03 -13.34
C VAL A 9 -4.90 -1.09 -13.52
N SER A 10 -5.52 -2.21 -13.15
CA SER A 10 -6.97 -2.37 -13.21
C SER A 10 -7.46 -3.31 -12.13
N ILE A 11 -8.69 -3.07 -11.68
CA ILE A 11 -9.42 -3.93 -10.75
C ILE A 11 -10.72 -4.38 -11.40
N LYS A 12 -11.26 -5.51 -10.96
CA LYS A 12 -12.57 -6.00 -11.35
C LYS A 12 -13.39 -6.24 -10.09
N LEU A 13 -14.67 -5.89 -10.12
CA LEU A 13 -15.59 -6.27 -9.05
C LEU A 13 -15.72 -7.79 -9.03
N GLU A 14 -15.41 -8.41 -7.89
CA GLU A 14 -15.59 -9.84 -7.66
C GLU A 14 -17.00 -10.10 -7.11
N ARG A 15 -17.37 -9.38 -6.04
CA ARG A 15 -18.69 -9.39 -5.39
C ARG A 15 -18.84 -8.18 -4.46
N ASP A 16 -20.05 -7.68 -4.25
CA ASP A 16 -20.36 -6.60 -3.30
C ASP A 16 -19.40 -5.39 -3.36
N MET A 17 -18.54 -5.22 -2.36
CA MET A 17 -17.48 -4.19 -2.27
C MET A 17 -16.07 -4.82 -2.26
N ILE A 18 -15.94 -6.03 -2.80
CA ILE A 18 -14.70 -6.80 -2.92
C ILE A 18 -14.23 -6.75 -4.36
N PHE A 19 -13.01 -6.25 -4.56
CA PHE A 19 -12.39 -6.07 -5.86
C PHE A 19 -11.17 -6.97 -6.01
N ASN A 20 -11.05 -7.61 -7.17
CA ASN A 20 -9.91 -8.44 -7.53
C ASN A 20 -8.93 -7.63 -8.39
N LEU A 21 -7.66 -7.62 -7.98
CA LEU A 21 -6.58 -6.94 -8.71
C LEU A 21 -6.18 -7.75 -9.93
N GLN A 22 -6.45 -7.18 -11.11
CA GLN A 22 -6.01 -7.75 -12.36
C GLN A 22 -4.50 -7.49 -12.49
N ASN A 23 -3.71 -8.50 -12.18
CA ASN A 23 -2.26 -8.42 -12.28
C ASN A 23 -1.75 -9.40 -13.35
N SER A 24 -0.63 -9.04 -13.99
CA SER A 24 -0.01 -9.86 -15.05
C SER A 24 0.90 -10.96 -14.51
N TYR A 25 1.02 -11.08 -13.19
CA TYR A 25 1.96 -11.99 -12.54
C TYR A 25 1.31 -13.37 -12.38
N LYS A 26 1.86 -14.39 -13.07
CA LYS A 26 1.30 -15.75 -13.11
C LYS A 26 1.21 -16.48 -11.77
N ASN A 27 1.97 -16.03 -10.75
CA ASN A 27 2.14 -16.73 -9.48
C ASN A 27 1.70 -15.90 -8.26
N LEU A 28 0.89 -14.86 -8.46
CA LEU A 28 0.29 -14.16 -7.34
C LEU A 28 -1.11 -14.75 -7.12
N ASP A 29 -1.37 -15.26 -5.92
CA ASP A 29 -2.75 -15.53 -5.50
C ASP A 29 -3.59 -14.26 -5.70
N SER A 30 -4.88 -14.42 -5.96
CA SER A 30 -5.76 -13.29 -6.23
C SER A 30 -5.72 -12.29 -5.07
N LEU A 31 -5.13 -11.12 -5.30
CA LEU A 31 -5.10 -10.05 -4.32
C LEU A 31 -6.43 -9.32 -4.34
N LEU A 32 -7.12 -9.31 -3.20
CA LEU A 32 -8.42 -8.68 -3.02
C LEU A 32 -8.28 -7.35 -2.28
N ILE A 33 -9.06 -6.35 -2.69
CA ILE A 33 -9.35 -5.15 -1.91
C ILE A 33 -10.76 -5.28 -1.36
N ASP A 34 -10.93 -5.11 -0.05
CA ASP A 34 -12.21 -5.26 0.64
C ASP A 34 -12.68 -3.91 1.25
N GLU A 35 -13.51 -3.20 0.48
CA GLU A 35 -14.08 -1.90 0.86
C GLU A 35 -15.38 -2.05 1.69
N SER A 36 -15.74 -3.25 2.15
CA SER A 36 -16.95 -3.44 2.94
C SER A 36 -16.94 -2.60 4.24
N LEU A 37 -18.10 -2.16 4.71
CA LEU A 37 -18.20 -1.37 5.94
C LEU A 37 -18.67 -2.19 7.16
N ASP A 38 -18.86 -3.50 6.97
CA ASP A 38 -19.38 -4.41 7.99
C ASP A 38 -18.27 -4.84 8.95
N GLU A 39 -18.17 -4.18 10.11
CA GLU A 39 -17.16 -4.45 11.13
C GLU A 39 -17.28 -5.85 11.76
N GLN A 40 -18.43 -6.53 11.62
CA GLN A 40 -18.63 -7.86 12.19
C GLN A 40 -18.11 -8.98 11.28
N LYS A 41 -17.77 -8.67 10.03
CA LYS A 41 -17.22 -9.64 9.08
C LYS A 41 -15.71 -9.59 9.05
N GLU A 42 -15.11 -10.76 8.99
CA GLU A 42 -13.68 -10.89 8.71
C GLU A 42 -13.36 -10.34 7.31
N LYS A 43 -12.37 -9.46 7.25
CA LYS A 43 -11.91 -8.84 6.00
C LYS A 43 -11.17 -9.85 5.14
N VAL A 44 -11.51 -9.92 3.87
CA VAL A 44 -10.83 -10.82 2.91
C VAL A 44 -9.62 -10.18 2.22
N GLY A 45 -9.31 -8.93 2.54
CA GLY A 45 -8.18 -8.16 2.04
C GLY A 45 -8.12 -6.77 2.69
N PRO A 46 -7.04 -6.00 2.47
CA PRO A 46 -6.99 -4.61 2.92
C PRO A 46 -7.99 -3.73 2.17
N ASP A 47 -8.43 -2.65 2.79
CA ASP A 47 -9.06 -1.55 2.06
C ASP A 47 -8.01 -0.80 1.20
N ALA A 48 -8.47 0.04 0.26
CA ALA A 48 -7.58 0.76 -0.65
C ALA A 48 -6.66 1.75 0.06
N ALA A 49 -7.08 2.35 1.19
CA ALA A 49 -6.23 3.28 1.92
C ALA A 49 -5.08 2.52 2.60
N SER A 50 -5.37 1.41 3.27
CA SER A 50 -4.38 0.50 3.84
C SER A 50 -3.41 -0.01 2.77
N LEU A 51 -3.91 -0.43 1.60
CA LEU A 51 -3.06 -0.85 0.48
C LEU A 51 -2.18 0.29 -0.04
N LEU A 52 -2.70 1.51 -0.13
CA LEU A 52 -1.92 2.70 -0.51
C LEU A 52 -0.81 2.98 0.50
N GLY A 53 -1.09 2.90 1.81
CA GLY A 53 -0.08 3.06 2.86
C GLY A 53 1.05 2.05 2.72
N LEU A 54 0.72 0.78 2.49
CA LEU A 54 1.69 -0.30 2.22
C LEU A 54 2.53 -0.02 0.98
N ALA A 55 1.91 0.45 -0.11
CA ALA A 55 2.62 0.81 -1.34
C ALA A 55 3.60 1.97 -1.11
N VAL A 56 3.20 2.99 -0.34
CA VAL A 56 4.04 4.14 0.01
C VAL A 56 5.28 3.70 0.81
N ILE A 57 5.09 2.93 1.89
CA ILE A 57 6.22 2.50 2.72
C ILE A 57 7.15 1.54 1.99
N SER A 58 6.64 0.69 1.11
CA SER A 58 7.45 -0.19 0.25
C SER A 58 8.34 0.64 -0.70
N CYS A 59 7.77 1.64 -1.37
CA CYS A 59 8.51 2.51 -2.27
C CYS A 59 9.59 3.33 -1.55
N LEU A 60 9.26 3.91 -0.40
CA LEU A 60 10.22 4.66 0.43
C LEU A 60 11.35 3.76 0.95
N SER A 61 11.02 2.55 1.40
CA SER A 61 12.00 1.56 1.86
C SER A 61 12.97 1.17 0.74
N ALA A 62 12.45 0.87 -0.45
CA ALA A 62 13.28 0.57 -1.62
C ALA A 62 14.19 1.75 -2.01
N SER A 63 13.68 2.98 -1.91
CA SER A 63 14.45 4.20 -2.18
C SER A 63 15.58 4.42 -1.15
N LEU A 64 15.30 4.15 0.13
CA LEU A 64 16.30 4.20 1.20
C LEU A 64 17.42 3.18 0.97
N LEU A 65 17.07 1.91 0.74
CA LEU A 65 18.03 0.83 0.47
C LEU A 65 18.90 1.15 -0.75
N PHE A 66 18.31 1.70 -1.82
CA PHE A 66 19.06 2.15 -2.98
C PHE A 66 20.12 3.22 -2.62
N CYS A 67 19.75 4.19 -1.78
CA CYS A 67 20.67 5.24 -1.34
C CYS A 67 21.80 4.70 -0.47
N LEU A 68 21.51 3.78 0.46
CA LEU A 68 22.51 3.14 1.32
C LEU A 68 23.50 2.30 0.51
N ASN A 69 22.99 1.52 -0.44
CA ASN A 69 23.83 0.73 -1.36
C ASN A 69 24.79 1.61 -2.15
N LYS A 70 24.34 2.77 -2.65
CA LYS A 70 25.20 3.73 -3.37
C LYS A 70 26.34 4.29 -2.49
N ARG A 71 26.22 4.21 -1.16
CA ARG A 71 27.22 4.65 -0.18
C ARG A 71 27.98 3.48 0.46
N ASN A 72 27.79 2.25 -0.01
CA ASN A 72 28.35 1.03 0.59
C ASN A 72 27.99 0.86 2.07
N LEU A 73 26.77 1.28 2.46
CA LEU A 73 26.20 1.04 3.78
C LEU A 73 25.20 -0.11 3.72
N THR A 74 25.18 -0.96 4.75
CA THR A 74 24.25 -2.08 4.89
C THR A 74 23.33 -1.88 6.09
N LEU A 75 22.17 -2.53 6.06
CA LEU A 75 21.25 -2.68 7.19
C LEU A 75 21.07 -4.17 7.45
N ASP A 76 20.97 -4.55 8.72
CA ASP A 76 20.57 -5.91 9.09
C ASP A 76 19.06 -6.11 8.91
N ASP A 77 18.28 -5.06 9.18
CA ASP A 77 16.82 -5.10 9.15
C ASP A 77 16.23 -3.68 8.93
N LEU A 78 14.99 -3.61 8.42
CA LEU A 78 14.24 -2.38 8.24
C LEU A 78 12.76 -2.63 8.52
N GLU A 79 12.24 -2.04 9.58
CA GLU A 79 10.81 -1.99 9.86
C GLU A 79 10.23 -0.66 9.37
N ALA A 80 9.10 -0.67 8.66
CA ALA A 80 8.41 0.53 8.23
C ALA A 80 6.92 0.47 8.60
N LYS A 81 6.38 1.58 9.08
CA LYS A 81 4.96 1.75 9.47
C LYS A 81 4.40 3.00 8.82
N ALA A 82 3.10 2.95 8.52
CA ALA A 82 2.33 4.10 8.06
C ALA A 82 1.08 4.27 8.92
N ASP A 83 0.90 5.48 9.45
CA ASP A 83 -0.34 5.91 10.09
C ASP A 83 -1.13 6.78 9.11
N ILE A 84 -2.34 6.33 8.76
CA ILE A 84 -3.20 7.00 7.78
C ILE A 84 -4.29 7.76 8.53
N SER A 85 -4.33 9.08 8.36
CA SER A 85 -5.40 9.90 8.92
C SER A 85 -6.41 10.24 7.83
N PHE A 86 -7.68 10.35 8.23
CA PHE A 86 -8.78 10.72 7.34
C PHE A 86 -9.43 12.02 7.80
N LYS A 87 -9.91 12.81 6.85
CA LYS A 87 -10.72 14.00 7.11
C LYS A 87 -11.93 14.03 6.21
N GLU A 88 -12.98 14.69 6.67
CA GLU A 88 -14.16 14.99 5.87
C GLU A 88 -14.12 16.46 5.42
N PRO A 89 -13.72 16.78 4.17
CA PRO A 89 -13.47 18.16 3.78
C PRO A 89 -14.73 19.00 3.56
N LYS A 90 -15.87 18.33 3.28
CA LYS A 90 -17.26 18.83 3.14
C LYS A 90 -18.11 17.73 2.46
N LYS A 91 -19.37 17.57 2.89
CA LYS A 91 -20.43 16.71 2.30
C LYS A 91 -20.24 15.18 2.41
N GLY A 92 -19.91 14.62 3.56
CA GLY A 92 -20.03 13.18 3.83
C GLY A 92 -19.01 12.28 3.13
N TYR A 93 -18.00 12.85 2.46
CA TYR A 93 -16.95 12.09 1.77
C TYR A 93 -15.64 12.13 2.56
N MET A 94 -15.29 11.00 3.15
CA MET A 94 -14.00 10.79 3.79
C MET A 94 -12.88 10.78 2.75
N ARG A 95 -11.76 11.45 3.05
CA ARG A 95 -10.55 11.46 2.23
C ARG A 95 -9.34 11.27 3.13
N ILE A 96 -8.29 10.64 2.59
CA ILE A 96 -6.98 10.59 3.25
C ILE A 96 -6.48 12.04 3.44
N ALA A 97 -6.12 12.36 4.67
CA ALA A 97 -5.63 13.67 5.08
C ALA A 97 -4.11 13.70 5.15
N SER A 98 -3.51 12.68 5.77
CA SER A 98 -2.06 12.46 5.82
C SER A 98 -1.73 10.96 5.82
N ILE A 99 -0.51 10.64 5.38
CA ILE A 99 0.12 9.35 5.59
C ILE A 99 1.45 9.65 6.28
N GLU A 100 1.53 9.34 7.56
CA GLU A 100 2.72 9.55 8.37
C GLU A 100 3.55 8.27 8.38
N VAL A 101 4.79 8.35 7.89
CA VAL A 101 5.64 7.18 7.72
C VAL A 101 6.76 7.18 8.75
N LYS A 102 6.94 6.06 9.44
CA LYS A 102 8.06 5.81 10.34
C LYS A 102 8.88 4.64 9.84
N MET A 103 10.16 4.87 9.57
CA MET A 103 11.13 3.83 9.19
C MET A 103 12.15 3.65 10.31
N ILE A 104 12.36 2.40 10.74
CA ILE A 104 13.21 2.02 11.87
C ILE A 104 14.26 1.03 11.35
N PRO A 105 15.43 1.53 10.91
CA PRO A 105 16.53 0.66 10.49
C PRO A 105 17.21 0.02 11.70
N LYS A 106 17.71 -1.20 11.53
CA LYS A 106 18.69 -1.84 12.44
C LYS A 106 20.01 -2.03 11.71
N THR A 107 21.10 -1.73 12.39
CA THR A 107 22.48 -1.68 11.87
C THR A 107 23.42 -2.47 12.74
#